data_AF-A0A380PAR4-F1
#
_entry.id   AF-A0A380PAR4-F1
#
_cell.length_a   1.000
_cell.length_b   1.000
_cell.length_c   1.000
_cell.angle_alpha   90.00
_cell.angle_beta   90.00
_cell.angle_gamma   90.00
#
_symmetry.space_group_name_H-M   'P 1'
#
loop_
_entity.id
_entity.type
_entity.pdbx_description
1 polymer ?
#
loop_
_entity_poly.entity_id
_entity_poly.type
_entity_poly.pdbx_seq_one_letter_code
_entity_poly.pdbx_strand_id
1 'polypeptide(L)' 'MHLDFTSHQGESILIINGSGGVGSMAVQLAKLAGLTVIATASKPASIDWVNQLGTDYVVDHHQDLVKQVRALGFKNVDYI' A
#
# COMPACT_ATOMS: atom_id res chain seq x y z
N MET A 1 -15.20 23.61 10.34
CA MET A 1 -15.45 22.20 9.98
C MET A 1 -14.09 21.55 9.83
N HIS A 2 -13.63 20.81 10.83
CA HIS A 2 -12.38 20.04 10.75
C HIS A 2 -12.76 18.67 10.21
N LEU A 3 -12.33 18.35 8.99
CA LEU A 3 -12.51 17.03 8.42
C LEU A 3 -11.26 16.24 8.78
N ASP A 4 -11.38 15.36 9.78
CA ASP A 4 -10.31 14.42 10.12
C ASP A 4 -10.25 13.34 9.04
N PHE A 5 -9.34 13.50 8.10
CA PHE A 5 -9.13 12.54 7.03
C PHE A 5 -8.38 11.29 7.48
N THR A 6 -7.78 11.27 8.68
CA THR A 6 -6.97 10.16 9.19
C THR A 6 -7.76 9.14 10.02
N SER A 7 -9.01 8.83 9.63
CA SER A 7 -9.92 7.99 10.41
C SER A 7 -9.46 6.53 10.56
N HIS A 8 -8.46 6.09 9.79
CA HIS A 8 -7.96 4.71 9.75
C HIS A 8 -6.52 4.58 10.26
N GLN A 9 -6.07 5.51 11.09
CA GLN A 9 -4.71 5.46 11.63
C GLN A 9 -4.49 4.20 12.48
N GLY A 10 -3.44 3.45 12.15
CA GLY A 10 -3.12 2.16 12.78
C GLY A 10 -3.64 0.94 12.02
N GLU A 11 -4.49 1.13 11.01
CA GLU A 11 -4.92 0.08 10.09
C GLU A 11 -4.02 0.04 8.84
N SER A 12 -4.04 -1.09 8.15
CA SER A 12 -3.16 -1.42 7.02
C SER A 12 -3.94 -1.92 5.81
N ILE A 13 -3.48 -1.56 4.61
CA ILE A 13 -4.06 -1.99 3.34
C ILE A 13 -2.99 -2.56 2.40
N LEU A 14 -3.28 -3.69 1.76
CA LEU A 14 -2.48 -4.28 0.70
C LEU A 14 -3.09 -4.01 -0.68
N ILE A 15 -2.53 -3.07 -1.44
CA ILE A 15 -3.03 -2.72 -2.77
C ILE A 15 -2.33 -3.57 -3.84
N ILE A 16 -3.08 -4.50 -4.42
CA ILE A 16 -2.63 -5.32 -5.56
C ILE A 16 -2.63 -4.48 -6.84
N ASN A 17 -1.60 -4.65 -7.68
CA ASN A 17 -1.36 -3.84 -8.88
C ASN A 17 -1.26 -2.33 -8.58
N GLY A 18 -0.53 -1.96 -7.53
CA GLY A 18 -0.42 -0.58 -7.04
C GLY A 18 0.03 0.44 -8.10
N SER A 19 0.82 0.03 -9.10
CA SER A 19 1.27 0.93 -10.18
C SER A 19 0.29 1.09 -11.34
N GLY A 20 -0.87 0.44 -11.31
CA GLY A 20 -1.92 0.60 -12.32
C GLY A 20 -2.76 1.85 -12.12
N GLY A 21 -3.69 2.16 -13.03
CA GLY A 21 -4.53 3.36 -12.94
C GLY A 21 -5.36 3.44 -11.65
N VAL A 22 -6.05 2.35 -11.29
CA VAL A 22 -6.83 2.27 -10.05
C VAL A 22 -5.91 2.22 -8.83
N GLY A 23 -4.88 1.37 -8.86
CA GLY A 23 -3.93 1.22 -7.76
C GLY A 23 -3.25 2.54 -7.38
N SER A 24 -2.89 3.35 -8.38
CA SER A 24 -2.21 4.63 -8.15
C SER A 24 -3.11 5.64 -7.43
N MET A 25 -4.41 5.64 -7.71
CA MET A 25 -5.37 6.47 -6.98
C MET A 25 -5.63 5.89 -5.59
N ALA A 26 -5.77 4.56 -5.48
CA ALA A 26 -5.99 3.89 -4.21
C ALA A 26 -4.85 4.13 -3.21
N VAL A 27 -3.58 4.11 -3.65
CA VAL A 27 -2.42 4.43 -2.81
C VAL A 27 -2.57 5.81 -2.20
N GLN A 28 -2.83 6.83 -3.02
CA GLN A 28 -2.93 8.21 -2.55
C GLN A 28 -4.12 8.41 -1.61
N LEU A 29 -5.29 7.86 -1.95
CA LEU A 29 -6.48 7.95 -1.10
C LEU A 29 -6.27 7.23 0.24
N ALA A 30 -5.63 6.07 0.24
CA ALA A 30 -5.32 5.34 1.46
C ALA A 30 -4.31 6.10 2.35
N LYS A 31 -3.30 6.74 1.75
CA LYS A 31 -2.38 7.60 2.50
C LYS A 31 -3.09 8.80 3.11
N LEU A 32 -3.98 9.45 2.36
CA LEU A 32 -4.82 10.53 2.90
C LEU A 32 -5.75 10.05 4.02
N ALA A 33 -6.22 8.80 3.95
CA ALA A 33 -7.04 8.14 4.97
C ALA A 33 -6.28 7.81 6.27
N GLY A 34 -4.95 8.00 6.29
CA GLY A 34 -4.09 7.65 7.42
C GLY A 34 -3.69 6.18 7.51
N LEU A 35 -3.96 5.38 6.47
CA LEU A 35 -3.60 3.96 6.43
C LEU A 35 -2.10 3.75 6.26
N THR A 36 -1.61 2.63 6.78
CA THR A 36 -0.33 2.05 6.35
C THR A 36 -0.53 1.31 5.03
N VAL A 37 0.12 1.77 3.97
CA VAL A 37 -0.09 1.30 2.60
C VAL A 37 1.04 0.37 2.19
N ILE A 38 0.68 -0.88 1.87
CA ILE A 38 1.55 -1.87 1.24
C ILE A 38 1.08 -1.99 -0.22
N ALA A 39 1.92 -1.67 -1.20
CA ALA A 39 1.57 -1.81 -2.61
C ALA A 39 2.35 -2.92 -3.28
N THR A 40 1.72 -3.66 -4.20
CA THR A 40 2.47 -4.62 -5.02
C THR A 40 3.03 -3.97 -6.28
N ALA A 41 4.33 -4.15 -6.55
CA ALA A 41 4.99 -3.77 -7.78
C ALA A 41 6.23 -4.66 -7.99
N SER A 42 6.60 -4.92 -9.25
CA SER A 42 7.66 -5.90 -9.55
C SER A 42 8.79 -5.39 -10.45
N LYS A 43 8.51 -4.38 -11.29
CA LYS A 43 9.52 -3.76 -12.15
C LYS A 43 10.11 -2.55 -11.43
N PRO A 44 11.40 -2.23 -11.62
CA PRO A 44 12.02 -1.03 -11.01
C PRO A 44 11.19 0.24 -11.22
N ALA A 45 10.77 0.52 -12.45
CA ALA A 45 9.94 1.69 -12.76
C ALA A 45 8.58 1.69 -12.03
N SER A 46 7.95 0.53 -11.85
CA SER A 46 6.68 0.43 -11.10
C SER A 46 6.88 0.60 -9.58
N ILE A 47 8.01 0.14 -9.05
CA ILE A 47 8.38 0.30 -7.64
C ILE A 47 8.65 1.78 -7.35
N ASP A 48 9.46 2.43 -8.20
CA ASP A 48 9.74 3.86 -8.10
C ASP A 48 8.45 4.68 -8.18
N TRP A 49 7.53 4.30 -9.07
CA TRP A 49 6.24 4.95 -9.21
C TRP A 49 5.40 4.87 -7.93
N VAL A 50 5.18 3.68 -7.36
CA VAL A 50 4.35 3.56 -6.13
C VAL A 50 4.99 4.20 -4.91
N ASN A 51 6.32 4.26 -4.84
CA ASN A 51 7.05 5.00 -3.80
C ASN A 51 6.82 6.51 -3.93
N GLN A 52 6.84 7.06 -5.16
CA GLN A 52 6.54 8.48 -5.39
C GLN A 52 5.10 8.86 -5.00
N LEU A 53 4.16 7.91 -5.07
CA LEU A 53 2.78 8.09 -4.63
C LEU A 53 2.60 8.06 -3.10
N GLY A 54 3.65 7.70 -2.35
CA GLY A 54 3.63 7.70 -0.88
C GLY A 54 3.35 6.34 -0.22
N THR A 55 3.50 5.23 -0.95
CA THR A 55 3.43 3.88 -0.36
C THR A 55 4.45 3.72 0.78
N ASP A 56 4.07 3.05 1.87
CA ASP A 56 4.98 2.78 3.00
C ASP A 56 5.86 1.55 2.73
N TYR A 57 5.29 0.51 2.09
CA TYR A 57 6.02 -0.71 1.77
C TYR A 57 5.68 -1.25 0.38
N VAL A 58 6.66 -1.81 -0.31
CA VAL A 58 6.48 -2.46 -1.60
C VAL A 58 6.80 -3.94 -1.52
N VAL A 59 5.94 -4.78 -2.09
CA VAL A 59 6.15 -6.23 -2.20
C VAL A 59 5.98 -6.69 -3.65
N ASP A 60 6.66 -7.77 -4.03
CA ASP A 60 6.57 -8.33 -5.38
C ASP A 60 5.48 -9.40 -5.44
N HIS A 61 4.45 -9.17 -6.26
CA HIS A 61 3.34 -10.12 -6.47
C HIS A 61 3.72 -11.35 -7.31
N HIS A 62 4.90 -11.37 -7.93
CA HIS A 62 5.45 -12.58 -8.55
C HIS A 62 6.13 -13.51 -7.54
N GLN A 63 6.31 -13.06 -6.30
CA GLN A 63 6.86 -13.84 -5.20
C GLN A 63 5.77 -14.14 -4.16
N ASP A 64 6.12 -14.88 -3.11
CA ASP A 64 5.20 -15.18 -2.01
C ASP A 64 4.84 -13.90 -1.25
N LEU A 65 3.64 -13.35 -1.52
CA LEU A 65 3.11 -12.15 -0.89
C LEU A 65 2.94 -12.32 0.62
N VAL A 66 2.45 -13.49 1.07
CA VAL A 66 2.20 -13.73 2.50
C VAL A 66 3.50 -13.70 3.28
N LYS A 67 4.55 -14.35 2.75
CA LYS A 67 5.87 -14.34 3.35
C LYS A 67 6.47 -12.94 3.40
N GLN A 68 6.35 -12.16 2.32
CA GLN A 68 6.86 -10.79 2.26
C GLN A 68 6.13 -9.88 3.25
N VAL A 69 4.80 -9.87 3.26
CA VAL A 69 4.00 -9.07 4.18
C VAL A 69 4.29 -9.43 5.64
N ARG A 70 4.46 -10.71 5.95
CA ARG A 70 4.90 -11.15 7.29
C ARG A 70 6.32 -10.70 7.64
N ALA A 71 7.24 -10.68 6.68
CA ALA A 71 8.60 -10.19 6.89
C ALA A 71 8.65 -8.68 7.18
N LEU A 72 7.63 -7.93 6.75
CA LEU A 72 7.43 -6.52 7.11
C LEU A 72 6.84 -6.33 8.53
N GLY A 73 6.52 -7.41 9.24
CA GLY A 73 5.97 -7.38 10.60
C GLY A 73 4.44 -7.51 10.68
N PHE A 74 3.75 -7.64 9.54
CA PHE A 74 2.30 -7.77 9.50
C PHE A 74 1.87 -9.22 9.59
N LYS A 75 1.21 -9.59 10.69
CA LYS A 75 0.59 -10.93 10.80
C LYS A 75 -0.58 -11.08 9.82
N ASN A 76 -1.39 -10.03 9.72
CA ASN A 76 -2.51 -9.83 8.79
C ASN A 76 -2.51 -8.37 8.33
N VAL A 77 -3.28 -8.08 7.28
CA VAL A 77 -3.66 -6.71 6.88
C VAL A 77 -5.16 -6.53 7.09
N ASP A 78 -5.60 -5.29 7.30
CA ASP A 78 -7.00 -4.97 7.57
C ASP A 78 -7.83 -4.92 6.27
N TYR A 79 -7.19 -4.51 5.17
CA TYR A 79 -7.81 -4.40 3.85
C TYR A 79 -6.91 -4.94 2.72
N ILE A 80 -7.53 -5.35 1.60
CA ILE A 80 -6.87 -5.75 0.34
C ILE A 80 -7.62 -5.09 -0.82
#